data_AF-A0A0Q4IGA2-F1
#
_entry.id   AF-A0A0Q4IGA2-F1
#
_cell.length_a   1.000
_cell.length_b   1.000
_cell.length_c   1.000
_cell.angle_alpha   90.00
_cell.angle_beta   90.00
_cell.angle_gamma   90.00
#
_symmetry.space_group_name_H-M   'P 1'
#
loop_
_entity.id
_entity.type
_entity.pdbx_description
1 polymer ?
#
loop_
_entity_poly.entity_id
_entity_poly.type
_entity_poly.pdbx_seq_one_letter_code
_entity_poly.pdbx_strand_id
1 'polypeptide(L)'
;MSSTEQVKTWFGSVERCMGKDDSSVLAQLPVGIYPNPEPACATCPAKDWYLTRKGLRCYCSEKNVVAWVSNDDPVIACDARERLIKEENDNVR
;
A
#
# COMPACT_ATOMS: atom_id res chain seq x y z
N MET A 1 17.56 -7.54 0.48
CA MET A 1 17.61 -7.67 1.94
C MET A 1 16.75 -6.55 2.49
N SER A 2 15.51 -6.85 2.89
CA SER A 2 14.60 -5.84 3.46
C SER A 2 15.08 -5.50 4.87
N SER A 3 15.42 -4.25 5.11
CA SER A 3 15.86 -3.76 6.41
C SER A 3 14.64 -3.41 7.26
N THR A 4 14.59 -3.87 8.50
CA THR A 4 13.55 -3.48 9.45
C THR A 4 14.03 -2.33 10.34
N GLU A 5 13.22 -1.29 10.51
CA GLU A 5 13.48 -0.13 11.38
C GLU A 5 12.36 0.00 12.42
N GLN A 6 12.68 0.14 13.70
CA GLN A 6 11.68 0.46 14.73
C GLN A 6 11.37 1.95 14.73
N VAL A 7 10.10 2.30 14.50
CA VAL A 7 9.66 3.70 14.50
C VAL A 7 8.61 3.94 15.58
N LYS A 8 8.83 5.03 16.31
CA LYS A 8 7.96 5.47 17.39
C LYS A 8 6.79 6.25 16.80
N THR A 9 5.60 5.67 16.85
CA THR A 9 4.35 6.33 16.46
C THR A 9 3.55 6.75 17.71
N TRP A 10 2.55 7.60 17.50
CA TRP A 10 1.66 8.09 18.56
C TRP A 10 0.73 7.01 19.17
N PHE A 11 0.73 5.80 18.62
CA PHE A 11 0.00 4.63 19.15
C PHE A 11 0.94 3.48 19.57
N GLY A 12 2.25 3.71 19.61
CA GLY A 12 3.25 2.73 20.06
C GLY A 12 4.45 2.62 19.13
N SER A 13 5.39 1.74 19.48
CA SER A 13 6.52 1.39 18.60
C SER A 13 6.08 0.30 17.62
N VAL A 14 6.26 0.54 16.32
CA VAL A 14 5.99 -0.44 15.27
C VAL A 14 7.28 -0.78 14.53
N GLU A 15 7.45 -2.06 14.19
CA GLU A 15 8.53 -2.52 13.33
C GLU A 15 8.16 -2.21 11.88
N ARG A 16 8.93 -1.35 11.22
CA ARG A 16 8.79 -1.02 9.81
C ARG A 16 9.61 -1.96 8.97
N CYS A 17 9.01 -2.65 8.01
CA CYS A 17 9.76 -3.25 6.91
C CYS A 17 10.04 -2.17 5.86
N MET A 18 11.31 -1.83 5.63
CA MET A 18 11.71 -0.97 4.52
C MET A 18 11.93 -1.83 3.27
N GLY A 19 10.84 -2.13 2.57
CA GLY A 19 10.87 -2.47 1.15
C GLY A 19 10.89 -1.16 0.34
N LYS A 20 11.74 -1.10 -0.69
CA LYS A 20 11.93 0.10 -1.55
C LYS A 20 10.63 0.58 -2.21
N ASP A 21 9.63 -0.30 -2.30
CA ASP A 21 8.38 -0.11 -3.03
C ASP A 21 7.13 -0.22 -2.13
N ASP A 22 7.29 -0.35 -0.81
CA ASP A 22 6.18 -0.53 0.11
C ASP A 22 5.60 0.82 0.58
N SER A 23 4.27 0.91 0.59
CA SER A 23 3.58 2.10 1.13
C SER A 23 3.98 2.27 2.59
N SER A 24 4.45 3.47 2.96
CA SER A 24 4.87 3.79 4.34
C SER A 24 3.78 3.50 5.39
N VAL A 25 2.51 3.51 4.99
CA VAL A 25 1.36 3.17 5.84
C VAL A 25 1.18 1.66 5.98
N LEU A 26 1.34 0.88 4.90
CA LEU A 26 1.31 -0.59 4.96
C LEU A 26 2.48 -1.13 5.80
N ALA A 27 3.66 -0.53 5.66
CA ALA A 27 4.85 -0.88 6.42
C ALA A 27 4.72 -0.65 7.94
N GLN A 28 3.73 0.12 8.39
CA GLN A 28 3.49 0.40 9.82
C GLN A 28 2.42 -0.51 10.44
N LEU A 29 1.78 -1.38 9.65
CA LEU A 29 0.69 -2.23 10.13
C LEU A 29 1.21 -3.61 10.57
N PRO A 30 0.67 -4.18 11.66
CA PRO A 30 0.95 -5.56 12.01
C PRO A 30 0.44 -6.51 10.92
N VAL A 31 1.17 -7.60 10.67
CA VAL A 31 0.91 -8.57 9.58
C VAL A 31 -0.53 -9.10 9.60
N GLY A 32 -1.16 -9.19 10.77
CA GLY A 32 -2.56 -9.63 10.90
C GLY A 32 -3.62 -8.65 10.36
N ILE A 33 -3.24 -7.41 10.05
CA ILE A 33 -4.10 -6.38 9.43
C ILE A 33 -3.81 -6.26 7.92
N TYR A 34 -2.78 -6.97 7.43
CA TYR A 34 -2.48 -6.97 6.00
C TYR A 34 -3.65 -7.57 5.23
N PRO A 35 -4.10 -6.90 4.15
CA PRO A 35 -5.23 -7.40 3.39
C PRO A 35 -4.89 -8.76 2.75
N ASN A 36 -5.76 -9.73 2.98
CA ASN A 36 -5.68 -11.07 2.42
C ASN A 36 -7.00 -11.42 1.71
N PRO A 37 -7.02 -11.61 0.38
CA PRO A 37 -5.86 -11.58 -0.53
C PRO A 37 -5.28 -10.17 -0.72
N GLU A 38 -4.00 -10.11 -1.09
CA GLU A 38 -3.29 -8.85 -1.28
C GLU A 38 -3.89 -8.07 -2.48
N PRO A 39 -4.35 -6.82 -2.30
CA PRO A 39 -4.95 -6.04 -3.37
C PRO A 39 -3.86 -5.56 -4.32
N ALA A 40 -4.19 -5.37 -5.60
CA ALA A 40 -3.33 -4.75 -6.60
C ALA A 40 -2.78 -3.39 -6.14
N CYS A 41 -3.57 -2.68 -5.33
CA CYS A 41 -3.18 -1.40 -4.74
C CYS A 41 -2.03 -1.50 -3.72
N ALA A 42 -1.69 -2.70 -3.21
CA ALA A 42 -0.56 -2.87 -2.30
C ALA A 42 0.78 -2.57 -2.98
N THR A 43 0.88 -2.80 -4.29
CA THR A 43 2.11 -2.63 -5.09
C THR A 43 1.98 -1.56 -6.18
N CYS A 44 0.84 -0.90 -6.33
CA CYS A 44 0.63 0.13 -7.35
C CYS A 44 1.41 1.43 -7.05
N PRO A 45 2.08 2.07 -8.03
CA PRO A 45 2.73 3.38 -7.83
C PRO A 45 1.74 4.51 -7.51
N ALA A 46 0.52 4.45 -8.04
CA ALA A 46 -0.56 5.41 -7.77
C ALA A 46 -1.36 5.11 -6.48
N LYS A 47 -0.83 4.27 -5.59
CA LYS A 47 -1.47 3.95 -4.31
C LYS A 47 -1.26 5.08 -3.31
N ASP A 48 -2.33 5.47 -2.64
CA ASP A 48 -2.26 6.30 -1.45
C ASP A 48 -3.05 5.63 -0.32
N TRP A 49 -2.34 5.14 0.68
CA TRP A 49 -2.90 4.37 1.78
C TRP A 49 -3.13 5.26 2.98
N TYR A 50 -4.30 5.15 3.60
CA TYR A 50 -4.61 5.89 4.81
C TYR A 50 -5.45 5.04 5.76
N LEU A 51 -5.14 5.17 7.04
CA LEU A 51 -5.82 4.45 8.11
C LEU A 51 -6.86 5.36 8.75
N THR A 52 -8.09 4.89 8.86
CA THR A 52 -9.17 5.57 9.58
C THR A 52 -9.62 4.74 10.77
N ARG A 53 -10.40 5.33 11.70
CA ARG A 53 -11.05 4.56 12.79
C ARG A 53 -11.94 3.43 12.28
N LYS A 54 -12.39 3.49 11.02
CA LYS A 54 -13.23 2.48 10.37
C LYS A 54 -12.44 1.40 9.64
N GLY A 55 -11.11 1.50 9.60
CA GLY A 55 -10.23 0.56 8.90
C GLY A 55 -9.31 1.21 7.88
N LEU A 56 -8.52 0.34 7.24
CA LEU A 56 -7.53 0.68 6.23
C LEU A 56 -8.21 0.94 4.88
N ARG A 57 -7.74 1.96 4.16
CA ARG A 57 -8.27 2.36 2.86
C ARG A 57 -7.13 2.65 1.90
N CYS A 58 -7.37 2.36 0.63
CA CYS A 58 -6.49 2.79 -0.46
C CYS A 58 -7.25 3.74 -1.39
N TYR A 59 -6.70 4.93 -1.58
CA TYR A 59 -7.05 5.85 -2.63
C TYR A 59 -6.18 5.57 -3.86
N CYS A 60 -6.78 5.60 -5.04
CA CYS A 60 -6.08 5.51 -6.31
C CYS A 60 -6.04 6.91 -6.91
N SER A 61 -4.86 7.52 -6.97
CA SER A 61 -4.69 8.87 -7.54
C SER A 61 -5.04 8.91 -9.02
N GLU A 62 -4.84 7.79 -9.73
CA GLU A 62 -5.06 7.72 -11.17
C GLU A 62 -6.54 7.71 -11.57
N LYS A 63 -7.39 7.10 -10.75
CA LYS A 63 -8.85 7.08 -10.96
C LYS A 63 -9.56 8.11 -10.08
N ASN A 64 -8.86 8.79 -9.17
CA ASN A 64 -9.39 9.69 -8.16
C ASN A 64 -10.50 9.08 -7.29
N VAL A 65 -10.41 7.78 -6.98
CA VAL A 65 -11.40 7.03 -6.19
C VAL A 65 -10.77 6.25 -5.05
N VAL A 66 -11.57 5.92 -4.03
CA VAL A 66 -11.20 4.90 -3.04
C VAL A 66 -11.31 3.54 -3.71
N ALA A 67 -10.17 2.96 -4.10
CA ALA A 67 -10.10 1.71 -4.82
C ALA A 67 -10.20 0.48 -3.92
N TRP A 68 -9.98 0.65 -2.60
CA TRP A 68 -10.11 -0.45 -1.65
C TRP A 68 -10.40 0.03 -0.22
N VAL A 69 -11.16 -0.78 0.53
CA VAL A 69 -11.44 -0.62 1.96
C VAL A 69 -11.35 -2.00 2.62
N SER A 70 -10.88 -2.06 3.87
CA SER A 70 -10.66 -3.32 4.60
C SER A 70 -11.84 -4.26 4.80
N ASN A 71 -13.07 -3.80 4.53
CA ASN A 71 -14.29 -4.60 4.66
C ASN A 71 -14.87 -5.00 3.30
N ASP A 72 -14.14 -4.78 2.21
CA ASP A 72 -14.61 -4.99 0.83
C ASP A 72 -13.67 -5.93 0.06
N ASP A 73 -14.19 -6.52 -1.01
CA ASP A 73 -13.44 -7.44 -1.84
C ASP A 73 -12.28 -6.72 -2.53
N PRO A 74 -11.03 -7.22 -2.39
CA PRO A 74 -9.87 -6.57 -2.97
C PRO A 74 -9.84 -6.68 -4.49
N VAL A 75 -9.53 -5.57 -5.15
CA VAL A 75 -9.19 -5.56 -6.57
C VAL A 75 -7.84 -6.23 -6.74
N ILE A 76 -7.82 -7.46 -7.28
CA ILE A 76 -6.59 -8.26 -7.48
C ILE A 76 -5.87 -7.97 -8.81
N ALA A 77 -6.55 -7.38 -9.78
CA ALA A 77 -5.99 -7.00 -11.09
C ALA A 77 -6.48 -5.61 -11.52
N CYS A 78 -5.56 -4.76 -11.98
CA CYS A 78 -5.87 -3.37 -12.36
C CYS A 78 -4.99 -2.90 -13.53
N ASP A 79 -5.59 -2.50 -14.64
CA ASP A 79 -4.84 -2.01 -15.82
C ASP A 79 -4.02 -0.75 -15.52
N ALA A 80 -4.52 0.12 -14.66
CA ALA A 80 -3.80 1.34 -14.27
C ALA A 80 -2.49 1.01 -13.55
N ARG A 81 -2.48 -0.06 -12.73
CA ARG A 81 -1.27 -0.55 -12.07
C ARG A 81 -0.25 -1.02 -13.10
N GLU A 82 -0.65 -1.90 -14.03
CA GLU A 82 0.27 -2.45 -15.03
C GLU A 82 0.87 -1.36 -15.92
N ARG A 83 0.05 -0.38 -16.32
CA ARG A 83 0.52 0.78 -17.09
C ARG A 83 1.55 1.59 -16.31
N LEU A 84 1.26 1.94 -15.06
CA LEU A 84 2.15 2.77 -14.24
C LEU A 84 3.46 2.05 -13.89
N ILE A 85 3.41 0.75 -13.61
CA ILE A 85 4.64 -0.05 -13.41
C ILE A 85 5.50 -0.02 -14.67
N LYS A 86 4.88 -0.08 -15.86
CA LYS A 86 5.62 0.02 -17.12
C LYS A 86 6.25 1.40 -17.32
N GLU A 87 5.48 2.47 -17.08
CA GLU A 87 5.96 3.86 -17.20
C GLU A 87 7.08 4.19 -16.20
N GLU A 88 7.00 3.69 -14.97
CA GLU A 88 8.04 3.84 -13.96
C GLU A 88 9.35 3.16 -14.38
N ASN A 89 9.27 1.95 -14.95
CA ASN A 89 10.44 1.24 -15.47
C ASN A 89 11.05 1.93 -16.70
N ASP A 90 10.24 2.56 -17.54
CA ASP A 90 10.70 3.29 -18.72
C ASP A 90 11.37 4.63 -18.35
N ASN A 91 10.95 5.28 -17.25
CA ASN A 91 11.52 6.54 -16.75
C ASN A 91 12.85 6.39 -15.99
N VAL A 92 13.28 5.17 -15.67
CA VAL A 92 14.56 4.88 -15.00
C VAL A 92 15.71 4.72 -16.02
N ARG A 93 15.46 4.96 -17.31
CA ARG A 93 16.39 4.70 -18.42
C ARG A 93 17.09 5.95 -18.96
#